data_AF-A0A7C5NVM7-F1
#
_entry.id   AF-A0A7C5NVM7-F1
#
_cell.length_a   1.000
_cell.length_b   1.000
_cell.length_c   1.000
_cell.angle_alpha   90.00
_cell.angle_beta   90.00
_cell.angle_gamma   90.00
#
_symmetry.space_group_name_H-M   'P 1'
#
loop_
_entity.id
_entity.type
_entity.pdbx_description
1 polymer ?
#
loop_
_entity_poly.entity_id
_entity_poly.type
_entity_poly.pdbx_seq_one_letter_code
_entity_poly.pdbx_strand_id
1 'polypeptide(L)'
;MKQSCFQDERTGDIFTKNYLLPTEIFKGLNSRDTVIFLTLGGRVDDIISTVSHSTQVSLSETGIFLISQSLRLPEFYEISSYIQKLPYDRDFEAYFEGSHEKFPSWRLLREGVGVICGKDVTINRITLSDLQAFDIPEFCVKLDNASLDVPSQRVSFDVMAKSSIAGLEFARAEIPLKYPTELLGTNIVLNDKIEASKGIVINTSFYDISMYDVQDDEMVLAITSSCNGGESAFVLGTEYEKIADVTVDVETLGN
;
A
#
# COMPACT_ATOMS: atom_id res chain seq x y z
N MET A 1 13.70 -15.02 1.97
CA MET A 1 14.41 -16.22 2.44
C MET A 1 15.91 -15.91 2.47
N LYS A 2 16.62 -16.36 3.50
CA LYS A 2 18.10 -16.28 3.59
C LYS A 2 18.66 -17.71 3.52
N GLN A 3 19.90 -17.87 3.06
CA GLN A 3 20.60 -19.17 3.03
C GLN A 3 22.02 -19.06 3.61
N SER A 4 22.50 -20.14 4.22
CA SER A 4 23.91 -20.30 4.62
C SER A 4 24.30 -21.78 4.61
N CYS A 5 25.52 -22.12 4.18
CA CYS A 5 25.96 -23.51 4.13
C CYS A 5 26.90 -23.87 5.30
N PHE A 6 26.94 -25.14 5.67
CA PHE A 6 27.92 -25.69 6.61
C PHE A 6 28.22 -27.15 6.26
N GLN A 7 29.39 -27.64 6.68
CA GLN A 7 29.74 -29.04 6.60
C GLN A 7 29.50 -29.70 7.96
N ASP A 8 28.79 -30.83 7.98
CA ASP A 8 28.64 -31.63 9.20
C ASP A 8 29.94 -32.40 9.48
N GLU A 9 30.50 -32.23 10.68
CA GLU A 9 31.78 -32.84 11.06
C GLU A 9 31.67 -34.37 11.21
N ARG A 10 30.46 -34.90 11.42
CA ARG A 10 30.24 -36.33 11.66
C ARG A 10 30.12 -37.12 10.37
N THR A 11 29.36 -36.62 9.40
CA THR A 11 29.15 -37.30 8.10
C THR A 11 30.02 -36.76 6.98
N GLY A 12 30.56 -35.54 7.12
CA GLY A 12 31.26 -34.83 6.06
C GLY A 12 30.32 -34.22 5.01
N ASP A 13 29.01 -34.38 5.16
CA ASP A 13 28.01 -33.84 4.23
C ASP A 13 27.94 -32.32 4.32
N ILE A 14 27.73 -31.66 3.18
CA ILE A 14 27.44 -30.23 3.13
C ILE A 14 25.93 -30.02 3.13
N PHE A 15 25.46 -29.15 4.02
CA PHE A 15 24.07 -28.76 4.15
C PHE A 15 23.89 -27.27 3.89
N THR A 16 22.74 -26.90 3.32
CA THR A 16 22.26 -25.52 3.22
C THR A 16 21.18 -25.30 4.27
N LYS A 17 21.38 -24.33 5.17
CA LYS A 17 20.37 -23.79 6.07
C LYS A 17 19.51 -22.79 5.33
N ASN A 18 18.22 -23.04 5.28
CA ASN A 18 17.20 -22.18 4.68
C ASN A 18 16.40 -21.50 5.79
N TYR A 19 16.34 -20.17 5.73
CA TYR A 19 15.63 -19.35 6.70
C TYR A 19 14.28 -18.92 6.11
N LEU A 20 13.23 -19.62 6.52
CA LEU A 20 11.85 -19.39 6.13
C LEU A 20 11.22 -18.36 7.07
N LEU A 21 10.55 -17.35 6.51
CA LEU A 21 9.69 -16.44 7.26
C LEU A 21 8.24 -16.87 7.03
N PRO A 22 7.58 -17.55 7.99
CA PRO A 22 6.22 -18.01 7.80
C PRO A 22 5.26 -16.83 7.78
N THR A 23 4.56 -16.62 6.66
CA THR A 23 3.37 -15.75 6.63
C THR A 23 2.17 -16.43 7.28
N GLU A 24 2.15 -17.76 7.20
CA GLU A 24 1.11 -18.60 7.77
C GLU A 24 1.64 -20.00 8.14
N ILE A 25 1.11 -20.57 9.22
CA ILE A 25 1.40 -21.94 9.67
C ILE A 25 0.11 -22.74 9.67
N PHE A 26 0.08 -23.86 8.95
CA PHE A 26 -1.10 -24.72 8.86
C PHE A 26 -1.12 -25.81 9.93
N LYS A 27 0.04 -26.31 10.37
CA LYS A 27 0.16 -27.40 11.33
C LYS A 27 1.52 -27.39 12.06
N GLY A 28 1.53 -27.87 13.30
CA GLY A 28 2.74 -28.26 14.05
C GLY A 28 3.43 -27.15 14.83
N LEU A 29 3.82 -26.06 14.16
CA LEU A 29 4.56 -24.97 14.81
C LEU A 29 3.63 -23.96 15.50
N ASN A 30 4.03 -23.49 16.68
CA ASN A 30 3.24 -22.55 17.49
C ASN A 30 3.74 -21.09 17.44
N SER A 31 4.83 -20.80 16.72
CA SER A 31 5.35 -19.43 16.56
C SER A 31 5.56 -19.06 15.09
N ARG A 32 5.34 -17.79 14.76
CA ARG A 32 5.62 -17.20 13.43
C ARG A 32 7.08 -16.77 13.27
N ASP A 33 7.96 -17.26 14.13
CA ASP A 33 9.37 -16.92 14.07
C ASP A 33 10.01 -17.52 12.82
N THR A 34 11.24 -17.10 12.53
CA THR A 34 12.00 -17.66 11.42
C THR A 34 12.21 -19.16 11.65
N VAL A 35 11.74 -19.98 10.70
CA VAL A 35 11.91 -21.43 10.72
C VAL A 35 13.16 -21.77 9.92
N ILE A 36 14.04 -22.58 10.51
CA ILE A 36 15.27 -23.02 9.87
C ILE A 36 15.11 -24.49 9.46
N PHE A 37 15.28 -24.78 8.18
CA PHE A 37 15.31 -26.15 7.67
C PHE A 37 16.53 -26.39 6.79
N LEU A 38 16.93 -27.66 6.68
CA LEU A 38 18.10 -28.09 5.93
C LEU A 38 17.70 -28.67 4.58
N THR A 39 18.54 -28.40 3.59
CA THR A 39 18.63 -29.14 2.33
C THR A 39 20.04 -29.66 2.15
N LEU A 40 20.20 -30.82 1.51
CA LEU A 40 21.51 -31.36 1.19
C LEU A 40 22.17 -30.59 0.04
N GLY A 41 23.49 -30.51 0.07
CA GLY A 41 24.28 -29.76 -0.89
C GLY A 41 24.44 -28.28 -0.51
N GLY A 42 25.22 -27.57 -1.31
CA GLY A 42 25.59 -26.18 -1.08
C GLY A 42 27.07 -25.94 -1.37
N ARG A 43 27.58 -24.80 -0.88
CA ARG A 43 28.98 -24.41 -1.05
C ARG A 43 29.58 -23.98 0.29
N VAL A 44 30.69 -24.61 0.68
CA VAL A 44 31.50 -24.23 1.83
C VAL A 44 32.91 -24.01 1.30
N ASP A 45 33.43 -22.80 1.45
CA ASP A 45 34.70 -22.36 0.87
C ASP A 45 34.78 -22.65 -0.65
N ASP A 46 35.76 -23.46 -1.06
CA ASP A 46 35.97 -23.88 -2.45
C ASP A 46 35.32 -25.22 -2.79
N ILE A 47 34.61 -25.84 -1.84
CA ILE A 47 33.94 -27.12 -2.05
C ILE A 47 32.48 -26.86 -2.41
N ILE A 48 32.06 -27.36 -3.58
CA ILE A 48 30.66 -27.38 -4.01
C ILE A 48 30.16 -28.81 -3.90
N SER A 49 29.07 -29.01 -3.17
CA SER A 49 28.36 -30.28 -3.09
C SER A 49 27.02 -30.16 -3.79
N THR A 50 26.78 -31.04 -4.76
CA THR A 50 25.52 -31.14 -5.49
C THR A 50 24.92 -32.50 -5.27
N VAL A 51 23.63 -32.54 -4.91
CA VAL A 51 22.90 -33.79 -4.72
C VAL A 51 21.85 -33.92 -5.82
N SER A 52 21.97 -34.99 -6.60
CA SER A 52 20.92 -35.37 -7.54
C SER A 52 19.73 -35.89 -6.73
N HIS A 53 18.53 -35.39 -7.01
CA HIS A 53 17.26 -35.80 -6.36
C HIS A 53 17.02 -35.27 -4.94
N SER A 54 17.68 -34.18 -4.55
CA SER A 54 17.26 -33.41 -3.36
C SER A 54 16.34 -32.26 -3.76
N THR A 55 15.34 -31.98 -2.93
CA THR A 55 14.61 -30.71 -2.99
C THR A 55 15.59 -29.54 -2.85
N GLN A 56 15.60 -28.67 -3.85
CA GLN A 56 16.35 -27.41 -3.82
C GLN A 56 15.37 -26.26 -3.78
N VAL A 57 15.67 -25.29 -2.92
CA VAL A 57 14.84 -24.10 -2.71
C VAL A 57 15.67 -22.89 -3.13
N SER A 58 15.11 -22.05 -3.99
CA SER A 58 15.76 -20.83 -4.46
C SER A 58 15.50 -19.66 -3.52
N LEU A 59 16.40 -18.67 -3.54
CA LEU A 59 16.15 -17.41 -2.86
C LEU A 59 14.88 -16.75 -3.40
N SER A 60 14.11 -16.16 -2.49
CA SER A 60 12.85 -15.46 -2.78
C SER A 60 11.68 -16.34 -3.26
N GLU A 61 11.82 -17.67 -3.20
CA GLU A 61 10.68 -18.55 -3.46
C GLU A 61 9.58 -18.40 -2.41
N THR A 62 8.34 -18.44 -2.91
CA THR A 62 7.13 -18.48 -2.09
C THR A 62 6.43 -19.80 -2.33
N GLY A 63 6.01 -20.47 -1.26
CA GLY A 63 5.43 -21.80 -1.35
C GLY A 63 4.81 -22.28 -0.05
N ILE A 64 4.21 -23.46 -0.09
CA ILE A 64 3.80 -24.23 1.09
C ILE A 64 4.90 -25.25 1.35
N PHE A 65 5.57 -25.12 2.49
CA PHE A 65 6.70 -25.97 2.86
C PHE A 65 6.25 -27.05 3.83
N LEU A 66 6.51 -28.31 3.49
CA LEU A 66 6.27 -29.45 4.36
C LEU A 66 7.61 -29.85 4.96
N ILE A 67 7.75 -29.59 6.24
CA ILE A 67 8.99 -29.84 6.99
C ILE A 67 8.73 -30.81 8.13
N SER A 68 9.73 -31.61 8.46
CA SER A 68 9.72 -32.57 9.56
C SER A 68 11.02 -32.47 10.33
N GLN A 69 11.04 -32.96 11.57
CA GLN A 69 12.28 -33.05 12.33
C GLN A 69 13.30 -33.88 11.55
N SER A 70 14.53 -33.38 11.40
CA SER A 70 15.61 -34.15 10.76
C SER A 70 15.93 -35.37 11.62
N LEU A 71 16.08 -36.52 10.96
CA LEU A 71 16.57 -37.74 11.60
C LEU A 71 18.10 -37.75 11.74
N ARG A 72 18.81 -36.94 10.93
CA ARG A 72 20.27 -36.88 10.89
C ARG A 72 20.81 -35.87 11.90
N LEU A 73 20.16 -34.71 11.97
CA LEU A 73 20.52 -33.58 12.82
C LEU A 73 19.28 -33.14 13.63
N PRO A 74 18.96 -33.81 14.75
CA PRO A 74 17.71 -33.66 15.49
C PRO A 74 17.42 -32.24 16.01
N GLU A 75 18.36 -31.32 15.96
CA GLU A 75 18.21 -29.91 16.28
C GLU A 75 17.65 -29.06 15.11
N PHE A 76 17.57 -29.63 13.91
CA PHE A 76 17.06 -28.94 12.71
C PHE A 76 15.85 -29.65 12.09
N TYR A 77 15.09 -28.89 11.31
CA TYR A 77 14.09 -29.45 10.39
C TYR A 77 14.70 -29.82 9.04
N GLU A 78 14.10 -30.76 8.35
CA GLU A 78 14.36 -31.10 6.95
C GLU A 78 13.10 -30.89 6.12
N ILE A 79 13.27 -30.50 4.87
CA ILE A 79 12.18 -30.41 3.91
C ILE A 79 11.82 -31.81 3.41
N SER A 80 10.57 -32.21 3.63
CA SER A 80 10.03 -33.45 3.06
C SER A 80 9.54 -33.23 1.64
N SER A 81 8.88 -32.09 1.41
CA SER A 81 8.43 -31.63 0.10
C SER A 81 7.98 -30.17 0.17
N TYR A 82 7.70 -29.56 -0.97
CA TYR A 82 7.05 -28.26 -1.00
C TYR A 82 6.23 -28.04 -2.26
N ILE A 83 5.27 -27.13 -2.14
CA ILE A 83 4.45 -26.66 -3.26
C ILE A 83 4.91 -25.24 -3.58
N GLN A 84 5.50 -25.07 -4.76
CA GLN A 84 6.01 -23.79 -5.24
C GLN A 84 4.87 -22.97 -5.83
N LYS A 85 4.84 -21.65 -5.56
CA LYS A 85 4.01 -20.72 -6.31
C LYS A 85 4.69 -20.36 -7.62
N LEU A 86 3.97 -20.48 -8.74
CA LEU A 86 4.47 -20.17 -10.08
C LEU A 86 4.10 -18.72 -10.46
N PRO A 87 5.09 -17.82 -10.67
CA PRO A 87 4.81 -16.42 -11.00
C PRO A 87 4.48 -16.14 -12.48
N TYR A 88 4.81 -17.06 -13.40
CA TYR A 88 4.78 -16.80 -14.85
C TYR A 88 4.13 -17.92 -15.68
N ASP A 89 3.31 -18.78 -15.08
CA ASP A 89 2.54 -19.79 -15.80
C ASP A 89 1.08 -19.29 -15.96
N ARG A 90 0.54 -19.37 -17.19
CA ARG A 90 -0.77 -18.80 -17.53
C ARG A 90 -1.92 -19.68 -17.07
N ASP A 91 -1.67 -20.99 -16.96
CA ASP A 91 -2.71 -21.98 -16.70
C ASP A 91 -2.64 -22.49 -15.25
N PHE A 92 -1.47 -22.32 -14.60
CA PHE A 92 -1.22 -22.83 -13.26
C PHE A 92 -0.53 -21.79 -12.37
N GLU A 93 -0.98 -21.71 -11.12
CA GLU A 93 -0.40 -20.82 -10.11
C GLU A 93 0.50 -21.56 -9.10
N ALA A 94 0.48 -22.90 -9.11
CA ALA A 94 1.28 -23.70 -8.20
C ALA A 94 1.73 -25.03 -8.80
N TYR A 95 2.83 -25.55 -8.27
CA TYR A 95 3.38 -26.86 -8.64
C TYR A 95 3.90 -27.59 -7.41
N PHE A 96 3.49 -28.85 -7.24
CA PHE A 96 3.94 -29.69 -6.15
C PHE A 96 5.09 -30.58 -6.59
N GLU A 97 6.28 -30.34 -6.03
CA GLU A 97 7.51 -31.06 -6.42
C GLU A 97 7.38 -32.57 -6.18
N GLY A 98 6.70 -33.00 -5.11
CA GLY A 98 6.62 -34.40 -4.71
C GLY A 98 5.77 -35.29 -5.62
N SER A 99 4.70 -34.76 -6.22
CA SER A 99 3.79 -35.52 -7.10
C SER A 99 3.81 -35.05 -8.56
N HIS A 100 4.55 -33.98 -8.86
CA HIS A 100 4.53 -33.27 -10.14
C HIS A 100 3.15 -32.70 -10.52
N GLU A 101 2.23 -32.57 -9.56
CA GLU A 101 0.90 -32.02 -9.79
C GLU A 101 0.94 -30.49 -9.92
N LYS A 102 0.13 -29.95 -10.83
CA LYS A 102 -0.03 -28.51 -11.03
C LYS A 102 -1.41 -28.07 -10.60
N PHE A 103 -1.48 -26.88 -9.99
CA PHE A 103 -2.73 -26.33 -9.46
C PHE A 103 -3.08 -25.02 -10.18
N PRO A 104 -4.31 -24.88 -10.71
CA PRO A 104 -4.72 -23.68 -11.43
C PRO A 104 -4.93 -22.46 -10.52
N SER A 105 -5.11 -22.67 -9.21
CA SER A 105 -5.35 -21.60 -8.26
C SER A 105 -4.59 -21.82 -6.96
N TRP A 106 -3.68 -20.89 -6.65
CA TRP A 106 -2.95 -20.81 -5.39
C TRP A 106 -3.90 -20.60 -4.21
N ARG A 107 -4.97 -19.84 -4.42
CA ARG A 107 -6.01 -19.61 -3.42
C ARG A 107 -6.71 -20.91 -3.03
N LEU A 108 -7.31 -21.61 -4.00
CA LEU A 108 -8.07 -22.83 -3.72
C LEU A 108 -7.17 -23.91 -3.12
N LEU A 109 -5.92 -23.99 -3.58
CA LEU A 109 -4.92 -24.87 -2.98
C LEU A 109 -4.70 -24.56 -1.49
N ARG A 110 -4.46 -23.29 -1.13
CA ARG A 110 -4.27 -22.89 0.27
C ARG A 110 -5.48 -23.20 1.13
N GLU A 111 -6.69 -22.90 0.64
CA GLU A 111 -7.95 -23.21 1.32
C GLU A 111 -8.09 -24.74 1.55
N GLY A 112 -7.82 -25.54 0.51
CA GLY A 112 -7.84 -27.00 0.61
C GLY A 112 -6.83 -27.56 1.62
N VAL A 113 -5.60 -27.06 1.62
CA VAL A 113 -4.57 -27.44 2.59
C VAL A 113 -4.99 -27.05 4.01
N GLY A 114 -5.58 -25.88 4.19
CA GLY A 114 -6.13 -25.45 5.49
C GLY A 114 -7.20 -26.40 6.00
N VAL A 115 -8.19 -26.73 5.17
CA VAL A 115 -9.26 -27.69 5.51
C VAL A 115 -8.68 -29.04 5.93
N ILE A 116 -7.72 -29.59 5.18
CA ILE A 116 -7.05 -30.86 5.51
C ILE A 116 -6.30 -30.76 6.85
N CYS A 117 -5.74 -29.60 7.17
CA CYS A 117 -5.05 -29.35 8.44
C CYS A 117 -6.00 -28.98 9.59
N GLY A 118 -7.32 -28.91 9.36
CA GLY A 118 -8.29 -28.48 10.36
C GLY A 118 -8.18 -27.00 10.73
N LYS A 119 -7.66 -26.17 9.80
CA LYS A 119 -7.45 -24.74 9.99
C LYS A 119 -8.30 -23.95 9.01
N ASP A 120 -9.08 -23.02 9.53
CA ASP A 120 -9.78 -22.06 8.67
C ASP A 120 -8.79 -21.03 8.13
N VAL A 121 -8.58 -21.11 6.82
CA VAL A 121 -7.73 -20.19 6.04
C VAL A 121 -8.52 -19.61 4.88
N THR A 122 -9.84 -19.63 5.00
CA THR A 122 -10.76 -19.10 3.99
C THR A 122 -10.38 -17.65 3.72
N ILE A 123 -9.96 -17.37 2.49
CA ILE A 123 -9.73 -16.00 2.08
C ILE A 123 -11.11 -15.43 1.78
N ASN A 124 -11.69 -14.75 2.77
CA ASN A 124 -12.99 -14.11 2.57
C ASN A 124 -12.92 -13.20 1.35
N ARG A 125 -13.92 -13.31 0.47
CA ARG A 125 -14.09 -12.31 -0.58
C ARG A 125 -14.29 -10.98 0.14
N ILE A 126 -13.59 -9.95 -0.34
CA ILE A 126 -13.86 -8.57 0.07
C ILE A 126 -15.37 -8.36 -0.11
N THR A 127 -16.06 -8.13 1.00
CA THR A 127 -17.50 -7.90 0.98
C THR A 127 -17.78 -6.47 0.55
N LEU A 128 -19.00 -6.19 0.09
CA LEU A 128 -19.44 -4.81 -0.10
C LEU A 128 -19.32 -3.98 1.19
N SER A 129 -19.48 -4.61 2.35
CA SER A 129 -19.28 -3.99 3.66
C SER A 129 -17.80 -3.66 3.93
N ASP A 130 -16.86 -4.49 3.48
CA ASP A 130 -15.41 -4.19 3.54
C ASP A 130 -15.03 -3.06 2.56
N LEU A 131 -15.77 -2.93 1.44
CA LEU A 131 -15.66 -1.79 0.53
C LEU A 131 -16.26 -0.50 1.14
N GLN A 132 -17.30 -0.60 1.97
CA GLN A 132 -17.88 0.54 2.70
C GLN A 132 -16.95 1.12 3.77
N ALA A 133 -15.91 0.40 4.20
CA ALA A 133 -14.86 0.98 5.03
C ALA A 133 -14.02 2.05 4.29
N PHE A 134 -14.08 2.07 2.96
CA PHE A 134 -13.52 3.15 2.12
C PHE A 134 -14.50 4.33 1.92
N ASP A 135 -15.76 4.22 2.37
CA ASP A 135 -16.76 5.29 2.31
C ASP A 135 -16.75 6.20 3.56
N ILE A 136 -15.78 6.04 4.46
CA ILE A 136 -15.53 7.07 5.48
C ILE A 136 -14.78 8.18 4.76
N PRO A 137 -15.33 9.39 4.56
CA PRO A 137 -14.59 10.47 3.93
C PRO A 137 -13.39 10.82 4.81
N GLU A 138 -12.21 10.32 4.45
CA GLU A 138 -10.94 10.56 5.15
C GLU A 138 -10.50 12.02 5.05
N PHE A 139 -11.08 12.77 4.11
CA PHE A 139 -10.84 14.18 3.87
C PHE A 139 -12.18 14.92 3.74
N CYS A 140 -12.37 15.99 4.49
CA CYS A 140 -13.55 16.85 4.42
C CYS A 140 -13.13 18.28 4.14
N VAL A 141 -13.85 18.96 3.24
CA VAL A 141 -13.63 20.36 2.90
C VAL A 141 -14.89 21.17 3.19
N LYS A 142 -14.72 22.39 3.68
CA LYS A 142 -15.79 23.39 3.73
C LYS A 142 -15.28 24.75 3.30
N LEU A 143 -16.20 25.60 2.87
CA LEU A 143 -15.98 27.03 2.73
C LEU A 143 -16.47 27.72 3.99
N ASP A 144 -15.69 28.65 4.54
CA ASP A 144 -16.03 29.36 5.78
C ASP A 144 -15.63 30.83 5.71
N ASN A 145 -16.04 31.63 6.69
CA ASN A 145 -15.67 33.05 6.85
C ASN A 145 -15.91 33.91 5.60
N ALA A 146 -16.98 33.63 4.85
CA ALA A 146 -17.33 34.41 3.67
C ALA A 146 -17.61 35.87 4.04
N SER A 147 -16.95 36.81 3.36
CA SER A 147 -17.13 38.24 3.55
C SER A 147 -17.19 38.98 2.22
N LEU A 148 -18.05 39.99 2.14
CA LEU A 148 -18.23 40.83 0.95
C LEU A 148 -17.69 42.23 1.24
N ASP A 149 -16.72 42.66 0.44
CA ASP A 149 -16.25 44.04 0.40
C ASP A 149 -16.98 44.79 -0.71
N VAL A 150 -18.00 45.55 -0.32
CA VAL A 150 -18.88 46.29 -1.24
C VAL A 150 -18.13 47.35 -2.05
N PRO A 151 -17.27 48.21 -1.46
CA PRO A 151 -16.44 49.15 -2.22
C PRO A 151 -15.61 48.54 -3.34
N SER A 152 -15.00 47.37 -3.12
CA SER A 152 -14.14 46.72 -4.11
C SER A 152 -14.86 45.68 -4.96
N GLN A 153 -16.13 45.38 -4.65
CA GLN A 153 -16.92 44.31 -5.27
C GLN A 153 -16.18 42.96 -5.20
N ARG A 154 -15.62 42.64 -4.03
CA ARG A 154 -14.87 41.41 -3.80
C ARG A 154 -15.54 40.55 -2.74
N VAL A 155 -15.66 39.26 -3.03
CA VAL A 155 -16.03 38.24 -2.05
C VAL A 155 -14.77 37.49 -1.65
N SER A 156 -14.51 37.37 -0.36
CA SER A 156 -13.44 36.54 0.18
C SER A 156 -14.01 35.42 1.05
N PHE A 157 -13.36 34.26 1.04
CA PHE A 157 -13.73 33.13 1.90
C PHE A 157 -12.52 32.23 2.15
N ASP A 158 -12.61 31.44 3.21
CA ASP A 158 -11.60 30.46 3.59
C ASP A 158 -11.97 29.08 3.08
N VAL A 159 -10.99 28.37 2.51
CA VAL A 159 -11.10 26.94 2.25
C VAL A 159 -10.48 26.21 3.42
N MET A 160 -11.30 25.43 4.12
CA MET A 160 -10.93 24.69 5.31
C MET A 160 -10.95 23.19 5.02
N ALA A 161 -9.99 22.45 5.55
CA ALA A 161 -9.92 21.00 5.42
C ALA A 161 -9.70 20.32 6.77
N LYS A 162 -10.16 19.08 6.88
CA LYS A 162 -9.85 18.18 8.00
C LYS A 162 -9.78 16.74 7.56
N SER A 163 -9.21 15.89 8.39
CA SER A 163 -9.39 14.45 8.28
C SER A 163 -10.51 13.95 9.20
N SER A 164 -11.18 12.87 8.83
CA SER A 164 -12.07 12.14 9.76
C SER A 164 -11.29 11.23 10.72
N ILE A 165 -10.00 11.00 10.47
CA ILE A 165 -9.11 10.19 11.30
C ILE A 165 -7.82 10.96 11.62
N ALA A 166 -7.32 10.82 12.85
CA ALA A 166 -6.10 11.50 13.25
C ALA A 166 -4.87 10.85 12.60
N GLY A 167 -3.86 11.65 12.27
CA GLY A 167 -2.55 11.16 11.84
C GLY A 167 -2.37 11.00 10.33
N LEU A 168 -3.30 11.50 9.50
CA LEU A 168 -3.13 11.49 8.05
C LEU A 168 -2.28 12.66 7.56
N GLU A 169 -1.25 12.33 6.79
CA GLU A 169 -0.42 13.29 6.09
C GLU A 169 -1.14 13.84 4.85
N PHE A 170 -1.23 15.16 4.76
CA PHE A 170 -1.84 15.86 3.64
C PHE A 170 -0.85 16.00 2.50
N ALA A 171 -1.08 15.31 1.39
CA ALA A 171 -0.17 15.38 0.24
C ALA A 171 -0.74 16.22 -0.91
N ARG A 172 -2.04 16.12 -1.20
CA ARG A 172 -2.66 16.72 -2.37
C ARG A 172 -4.16 16.90 -2.15
N ALA A 173 -4.72 17.96 -2.72
CA ALA A 173 -6.17 18.10 -2.89
C ALA A 173 -6.48 18.75 -4.24
N GLU A 174 -7.59 18.34 -4.83
CA GLU A 174 -8.25 19.05 -5.92
C GLU A 174 -9.68 19.33 -5.47
N ILE A 175 -10.01 20.62 -5.38
CA ILE A 175 -11.29 21.08 -4.85
C ILE A 175 -12.05 21.74 -5.99
N PRO A 176 -12.96 21.02 -6.65
CA PRO A 176 -13.80 21.61 -7.69
C PRO A 176 -14.83 22.55 -7.06
N LEU A 177 -14.97 23.73 -7.63
CA LEU A 177 -15.88 24.79 -7.21
C LEU A 177 -16.74 25.19 -8.40
N LYS A 178 -18.05 24.96 -8.27
CA LYS A 178 -19.05 25.49 -9.20
C LYS A 178 -19.51 26.86 -8.76
N TYR A 179 -19.74 27.74 -9.71
CA TYR A 179 -20.09 29.12 -9.42
C TYR A 179 -21.15 29.68 -10.38
N PRO A 180 -21.96 30.67 -9.94
CA PRO A 180 -22.99 31.26 -10.77
C PRO A 180 -22.40 32.22 -11.80
N THR A 181 -22.53 31.88 -13.09
CA THR A 181 -21.99 32.70 -14.19
C THR A 181 -22.72 34.04 -14.37
N GLU A 182 -23.95 34.15 -13.88
CA GLU A 182 -24.73 35.39 -13.92
C GLU A 182 -24.10 36.52 -13.09
N LEU A 183 -23.32 36.18 -12.05
CA LEU A 183 -22.68 37.14 -11.14
C LEU A 183 -21.17 37.27 -11.35
N LEU A 184 -20.54 36.19 -11.83
CA LEU A 184 -19.08 36.09 -11.92
C LEU A 184 -18.57 36.09 -13.37
N GLY A 185 -19.47 35.94 -14.35
CA GLY A 185 -19.10 35.66 -15.74
C GLY A 185 -18.64 34.21 -15.93
N THR A 186 -17.97 33.93 -17.04
CA THR A 186 -17.41 32.60 -17.34
C THR A 186 -15.89 32.59 -17.20
N ASN A 187 -15.31 31.40 -17.00
CA ASN A 187 -13.85 31.17 -16.91
C ASN A 187 -13.14 32.18 -15.98
N ILE A 188 -13.50 32.17 -14.71
CA ILE A 188 -13.08 33.21 -13.76
C ILE A 188 -11.58 33.19 -13.48
N VAL A 189 -10.90 32.04 -13.65
CA VAL A 189 -9.45 31.96 -13.49
C VAL A 189 -8.74 32.56 -14.71
N LEU A 190 -9.13 32.15 -15.92
CA LEU A 190 -8.55 32.66 -17.17
C LEU A 190 -8.73 34.17 -17.33
N ASN A 191 -9.81 34.72 -16.77
CA ASN A 191 -10.14 36.14 -16.79
C ASN A 191 -9.58 36.92 -15.58
N ASP A 192 -8.68 36.33 -14.79
CA ASP A 192 -8.04 36.95 -13.62
C ASP A 192 -9.04 37.51 -12.58
N LYS A 193 -10.23 36.91 -12.47
CA LYS A 193 -11.28 37.34 -11.53
C LYS A 193 -11.19 36.66 -10.16
N ILE A 194 -10.35 35.65 -10.01
CA ILE A 194 -10.18 34.92 -8.76
C ILE A 194 -8.71 34.74 -8.44
N GLU A 195 -8.37 34.93 -7.16
CA GLU A 195 -7.04 34.72 -6.62
C GLU A 195 -7.12 33.84 -5.37
N ALA A 196 -6.09 33.01 -5.16
CA ALA A 196 -5.98 32.17 -3.99
C ALA A 196 -4.57 32.27 -3.40
N SER A 197 -4.49 32.35 -2.08
CA SER A 197 -3.22 32.29 -1.34
C SER A 197 -3.20 31.15 -0.34
N LYS A 198 -1.98 30.71 -0.01
CA LYS A 198 -1.74 29.60 0.91
C LYS A 198 -2.28 29.92 2.32
N GLY A 199 -3.13 29.04 2.84
CA GLY A 199 -3.53 29.05 4.24
C GLY A 199 -2.43 28.51 5.15
N ILE A 200 -2.66 28.56 6.47
CA ILE A 200 -1.65 28.19 7.49
C ILE A 200 -1.11 26.77 7.33
N VAL A 201 -1.97 25.82 6.93
CA VAL A 201 -1.63 24.39 6.75
C VAL A 201 -0.60 24.18 5.65
N ILE A 202 -0.70 24.96 4.57
CA ILE A 202 0.11 24.79 3.37
C ILE A 202 1.11 25.93 3.15
N ASN A 203 1.36 26.76 4.18
CA ASN A 203 2.25 27.91 4.11
C ASN A 203 3.74 27.50 4.23
N THR A 204 4.14 26.51 3.45
CA THR A 204 5.52 26.00 3.36
C THR A 204 5.91 25.87 1.88
N SER A 205 7.20 25.67 1.63
CA SER A 205 7.71 25.34 0.29
C SER A 205 7.34 23.94 -0.17
N PHE A 206 6.99 23.05 0.76
CA PHE A 206 6.54 21.70 0.44
C PHE A 206 5.29 21.69 -0.44
N TYR A 207 4.39 22.66 -0.28
CA TYR A 207 3.15 22.74 -1.05
C TYR A 207 3.20 23.80 -2.14
N ASP A 208 2.43 23.61 -3.21
CA ASP A 208 2.11 24.59 -4.23
C ASP A 208 0.59 24.66 -4.39
N ILE A 209 0.08 25.86 -4.68
CA ILE A 209 -1.33 26.12 -4.92
C ILE A 209 -1.51 26.68 -6.33
N SER A 210 -2.51 26.21 -7.04
CA SER A 210 -2.85 26.67 -8.38
C SER A 210 -4.36 26.58 -8.61
N MET A 211 -4.84 27.35 -9.57
CA MET A 211 -6.24 27.31 -10.01
C MET A 211 -6.30 27.20 -11.52
N TYR A 212 -7.34 26.55 -12.02
CA TYR A 212 -7.65 26.49 -13.45
C TYR A 212 -9.15 26.26 -13.66
N ASP A 213 -9.69 26.82 -14.75
CA ASP A 213 -11.05 26.54 -15.19
C ASP A 213 -11.13 25.14 -15.84
N VAL A 214 -12.21 24.41 -15.55
CA VAL A 214 -12.53 23.11 -16.16
C VAL A 214 -13.73 23.23 -17.10
N GLN A 215 -14.70 24.06 -16.73
CA GLN A 215 -15.85 24.44 -17.55
C GLN A 215 -16.11 25.94 -17.38
N ASP A 216 -17.02 26.50 -18.18
CA ASP A 216 -17.35 27.93 -18.10
C ASP A 216 -17.87 28.36 -16.71
N ASP A 217 -18.46 27.45 -15.94
CA ASP A 217 -19.05 27.64 -14.60
C ASP A 217 -18.35 26.83 -13.48
N GLU A 218 -17.18 26.27 -13.76
CA GLU A 218 -16.47 25.37 -12.85
C GLU A 218 -14.95 25.56 -12.90
N MET A 219 -14.34 25.75 -11.73
CA MET A 219 -12.90 25.83 -11.55
C MET A 219 -12.40 24.81 -10.53
N VAL A 220 -11.10 24.49 -10.55
CA VAL A 220 -10.46 23.61 -9.56
C VAL A 220 -9.37 24.38 -8.81
N LEU A 221 -9.43 24.33 -7.48
CA LEU A 221 -8.33 24.72 -6.61
C LEU A 221 -7.46 23.49 -6.35
N ALA A 222 -6.25 23.48 -6.92
CA ALA A 222 -5.32 22.37 -6.82
C ALA A 222 -4.19 22.71 -5.83
N ILE A 223 -4.02 21.87 -4.82
CA ILE A 223 -2.90 21.88 -3.89
C ILE A 223 -2.06 20.65 -4.18
N THR A 224 -0.79 20.86 -4.50
CA THR A 224 0.17 19.79 -4.78
C THR A 224 1.34 19.86 -3.81
N SER A 225 1.97 18.72 -3.52
CA SER A 225 3.20 18.67 -2.72
C SER A 225 4.39 18.29 -3.57
N SER A 226 5.54 18.87 -3.26
CA SER A 226 6.82 18.48 -3.82
C SER A 226 7.41 17.34 -2.97
N CYS A 227 7.29 16.10 -3.44
CA CYS A 227 7.89 14.92 -2.79
C CYS A 227 9.45 14.92 -2.79
N ASN A 228 10.07 16.04 -3.15
CA ASN A 228 11.49 16.19 -3.40
C ASN A 228 12.21 17.05 -2.34
N GLY A 229 11.48 17.66 -1.40
CA GLY A 229 12.04 18.47 -0.32
C GLY A 229 12.18 17.66 0.98
N GLY A 230 13.22 17.90 1.77
CA GLY A 230 13.39 17.32 3.11
C GLY A 230 12.40 17.85 4.17
N GLU A 231 11.30 18.47 3.74
CA GLU A 231 10.20 18.94 4.59
C GLU A 231 9.14 17.84 4.71
N SER A 232 8.54 17.69 5.88
CA SER A 232 7.47 16.71 6.12
C SER A 232 6.11 17.26 5.70
N ALA A 233 5.24 16.40 5.19
CA ALA A 233 3.84 16.71 4.98
C ALA A 233 3.16 17.15 6.29
N PHE A 234 2.22 18.08 6.18
CA PHE A 234 1.37 18.48 7.29
C PHE A 234 0.44 17.33 7.68
N VAL A 235 0.26 17.08 8.96
CA VAL A 235 -0.65 16.03 9.46
C VAL A 235 -1.99 16.67 9.81
N LEU A 236 -3.03 16.38 9.03
CA LEU A 236 -4.38 16.93 9.28
C LEU A 236 -4.97 16.37 10.57
N GLY A 237 -5.54 17.27 11.36
CA GLY A 237 -6.33 16.90 12.53
C GLY A 237 -7.78 16.52 12.19
N THR A 238 -8.56 16.21 13.23
CA THR A 238 -10.02 16.04 13.14
C THR A 238 -10.81 17.34 13.20
N GLU A 239 -10.10 18.45 13.40
CA GLU A 239 -10.64 19.81 13.39
C GLU A 239 -10.36 20.48 12.04
N TYR A 240 -11.22 21.43 11.66
CA TYR A 240 -11.03 22.16 10.40
C TYR A 240 -9.88 23.16 10.50
N GLU A 241 -8.93 23.01 9.58
CA GLU A 241 -7.75 23.86 9.46
C GLU A 241 -7.72 24.55 8.10
N LYS A 242 -7.18 25.76 8.07
CA LYS A 242 -7.23 26.62 6.89
C LYS A 242 -6.17 26.24 5.87
N ILE A 243 -6.61 25.83 4.68
CA ILE A 243 -5.72 25.45 3.56
C ILE A 243 -5.61 26.53 2.49
N ALA A 244 -6.61 27.40 2.31
CA ALA A 244 -6.49 28.53 1.39
C ALA A 244 -7.35 29.72 1.80
N ASP A 245 -6.89 30.90 1.40
CA ASP A 245 -7.68 32.13 1.31
C ASP A 245 -8.05 32.32 -0.15
N VAL A 246 -9.32 32.59 -0.45
CA VAL A 246 -9.79 32.82 -1.82
C VAL A 246 -10.50 34.16 -1.89
N THR A 247 -10.18 34.96 -2.90
CA THR A 247 -10.85 36.23 -3.21
C THR A 247 -11.32 36.22 -4.65
N VAL A 248 -12.57 36.61 -4.88
CA VAL A 248 -13.20 36.65 -6.20
C VAL A 248 -13.87 38.00 -6.45
N ASP A 249 -13.67 38.54 -7.64
CA ASP A 249 -14.31 39.75 -8.12
C ASP A 249 -15.74 39.42 -8.60
N VAL A 250 -16.74 40.15 -8.09
CA VAL A 250 -18.13 40.02 -8.53
C VAL A 250 -18.49 41.15 -9.49
N GLU A 251 -19.21 40.83 -10.57
CA GLU A 251 -19.80 41.88 -11.40
C GLU A 251 -20.95 42.53 -10.64
N THR A 252 -21.04 43.86 -10.74
CA THR A 252 -22.05 44.74 -10.12
C THR A 252 -23.22 44.01 -9.47
N LEU A 253 -23.19 43.92 -8.14
CA LEU A 253 -24.36 43.56 -7.35
C LEU A 253 -25.45 44.58 -7.67
N GLY A 254 -26.54 44.13 -8.31
CA GLY A 254 -27.61 45.02 -8.74
C GLY A 254 -28.07 45.96 -7.62
N ASN A 255 -28.29 47.23 -7.98
CA ASN A 255 -28.94 48.23 -7.11
C ASN A 255 -30.34 47.78 -6.67
#